data_AF-A0AAW2RRY8-F1
#
_entry.id   AF-A0AAW2RRY8-F1
#
_cell.length_a   1.000
_cell.length_b   1.000
_cell.length_c   1.000
_cell.angle_alpha   90.00
_cell.angle_beta   90.00
_cell.angle_gamma   90.00
#
_symmetry.space_group_name_H-M   'P 1'
#
loop_
_entity.id
_entity.type
_entity.pdbx_description
1 polymer ?
#
loop_
_entity_poly.entity_id
_entity_poly.type
_entity_poly.pdbx_seq_one_letter_code
_entity_poly.pdbx_strand_id
1 'polypeptide(L)'
;MTWNHVIMAYAGDFNPQLWRSLCSLIFYAIVEMHHSERVLRQFGMMQNIPDQPDTRDMSLHKITRSNRTGTDWVLQHIHYITRWKRRYDTVIQMQLISNKRNTDRRYWEWYHNITRHFVSSSIDRCVESGYQPGDALVLQIMTEQVNTLEALYRSTPVDIGGYRQLVA
;
A
#
# COMPACT_ATOMS: atom_id res chain seq x y z
N MET A 1 -23.85 -9.96 23.87
CA MET A 1 -23.72 -9.66 22.43
C MET A 1 -22.55 -10.47 21.88
N THR A 2 -22.81 -11.51 21.09
CA THR A 2 -21.78 -12.39 20.54
C THR A 2 -21.19 -11.80 19.25
N TRP A 3 -19.91 -12.08 18.98
CA TRP A 3 -19.14 -11.62 17.82
C TRP A 3 -19.88 -11.81 16.48
N ASN A 4 -20.71 -12.85 16.38
CA ASN A 4 -21.52 -13.15 15.20
C ASN A 4 -22.51 -12.03 14.85
N HIS A 5 -23.06 -11.30 15.83
CA HIS A 5 -24.00 -10.20 15.57
C HIS A 5 -23.33 -8.93 15.01
N VAL A 6 -22.02 -8.74 15.23
CA VAL A 6 -21.31 -7.54 14.79
C VAL A 6 -20.69 -7.74 13.40
N ILE A 7 -20.25 -8.96 13.07
CA ILE A 7 -19.59 -9.25 11.79
C ILE A 7 -20.60 -9.62 10.70
N MET A 8 -21.64 -10.41 11.00
CA MET A 8 -22.58 -10.89 9.97
C MET A 8 -23.65 -9.87 9.57
N ALA A 9 -23.91 -8.85 10.40
CA ALA A 9 -24.90 -7.81 10.09
C ALA A 9 -24.50 -6.88 8.93
N TYR A 10 -23.25 -6.95 8.44
CA TYR A 10 -22.72 -6.01 7.44
C TYR A 10 -22.12 -6.69 6.20
N ALA A 11 -22.18 -8.03 6.10
CA ALA A 11 -21.64 -8.76 4.95
C ALA A 11 -22.55 -8.71 3.71
N GLY A 12 -23.81 -8.27 3.87
CA GLY A 12 -24.85 -8.28 2.82
C GLY A 12 -24.87 -7.07 1.89
N ASP A 13 -24.34 -5.92 2.32
CA ASP A 13 -24.38 -4.69 1.53
C ASP A 13 -22.99 -4.37 0.99
N PHE A 14 -22.78 -4.62 -0.30
CA PHE A 14 -21.59 -4.15 -0.99
C PHE A 14 -21.61 -2.61 -0.96
N ASN A 15 -20.84 -2.00 -0.07
CA ASN A 15 -20.69 -0.55 0.01
C ASN A 15 -19.26 -0.16 -0.45
N PRO A 16 -19.06 0.16 -1.75
CA PRO A 16 -17.75 0.49 -2.29
C PRO A 16 -17.08 1.69 -1.62
N GLN A 17 -17.84 2.53 -0.92
CA GLN A 17 -17.30 3.68 -0.20
C GLN A 17 -16.41 3.25 0.97
N LEU A 18 -16.69 2.10 1.59
CA LEU A 18 -15.89 1.55 2.69
C LEU A 18 -14.46 1.22 2.29
N TRP A 19 -14.21 0.96 1.00
CA TRP A 19 -12.85 0.71 0.51
C TRP A 19 -11.94 1.92 0.65
N ARG A 20 -12.53 3.11 0.82
CA ARG A 20 -11.83 4.38 1.03
C ARG A 20 -11.87 4.85 2.48
N SER A 21 -12.35 4.03 3.42
CA SER A 21 -12.39 4.39 4.84
C SER A 21 -11.00 4.31 5.46
N LEU A 22 -10.61 5.31 6.24
CA LEU A 22 -9.46 5.22 7.14
C LEU A 22 -9.89 4.57 8.46
N CYS A 23 -9.82 3.25 8.57
CA CYS A 23 -10.37 2.51 9.70
C CYS A 23 -9.54 1.27 10.07
N SER A 24 -9.90 0.56 11.14
CA SER A 24 -9.22 -0.67 11.55
C SER A 24 -9.96 -1.90 11.03
N LEU A 25 -9.26 -2.81 10.37
CA LEU A 25 -9.74 -4.14 10.00
C LEU A 25 -9.48 -5.09 11.15
N ILE A 26 -10.53 -5.75 11.63
CA ILE A 26 -10.46 -6.60 12.84
C ILE A 26 -10.85 -8.02 12.47
N PHE A 27 -9.93 -8.96 12.66
CA PHE A 27 -10.18 -10.39 12.51
C PHE A 27 -9.73 -11.13 13.78
N TYR A 28 -10.68 -11.32 14.70
CA TYR A 28 -10.46 -11.96 15.99
C TYR A 28 -9.34 -11.28 16.80
N ALA A 29 -8.15 -11.88 16.85
CA ALA A 29 -6.97 -11.40 17.58
C ALA A 29 -6.10 -10.45 16.74
N ILE A 30 -6.36 -10.36 15.43
CA ILE A 30 -5.55 -9.59 14.48
C ILE A 30 -6.28 -8.28 14.20
N VAL A 31 -5.54 -7.19 14.30
CA VAL A 31 -5.99 -5.87 13.88
C VAL A 31 -4.97 -5.31 12.90
N GLU A 32 -5.46 -4.78 11.79
CA GLU A 32 -4.67 -4.12 10.75
C GLU A 32 -5.29 -2.77 10.43
N MET A 33 -4.48 -1.75 10.19
CA MET A 33 -4.98 -0.42 9.83
C MET A 33 -5.19 -0.33 8.33
N HIS A 34 -6.42 0.02 7.93
CA HIS A 34 -6.76 0.28 6.54
C HIS A 34 -6.34 1.69 6.14
N HIS A 35 -5.18 1.79 5.51
CA HIS A 35 -4.58 3.05 5.06
C HIS A 35 -4.95 3.40 3.61
N SER A 36 -6.25 3.59 3.37
CA SER A 36 -6.79 3.93 2.05
C SER A 36 -6.31 5.31 1.52
N GLU A 37 -5.92 6.22 2.41
CA GLU A 37 -5.32 7.53 2.10
C GLU A 37 -4.03 7.41 1.30
N ARG A 38 -3.37 6.25 1.31
CA ARG A 38 -2.08 6.03 0.64
C ARG A 38 -2.23 5.48 -0.78
N VAL A 39 -3.46 5.10 -1.17
CA VAL A 39 -3.76 4.40 -2.43
C VAL A 39 -4.92 5.04 -3.20
N LEU A 40 -5.19 6.33 -3.00
CA LEU A 40 -6.29 7.08 -3.62
C LEU A 40 -6.27 7.02 -5.16
N ARG A 41 -5.09 6.84 -5.78
CA ARG A 41 -4.97 6.67 -7.24
C ARG A 41 -5.69 5.44 -7.77
N GLN A 42 -5.83 4.36 -6.98
CA GLN A 42 -6.58 3.17 -7.37
C GLN A 42 -8.08 3.46 -7.51
N PHE A 43 -8.57 4.47 -6.79
CA PHE A 43 -9.94 4.95 -6.84
C PHE A 43 -10.15 6.11 -7.83
N GLY A 44 -9.16 6.41 -8.67
CA GLY A 44 -9.23 7.53 -9.62
C GLY A 44 -9.17 8.91 -8.96
N MET A 45 -8.62 9.01 -7.76
CA MET A 45 -8.53 10.25 -6.99
C MET A 45 -7.10 10.79 -6.92
N MET A 46 -7.00 12.10 -6.71
CA MET A 46 -5.74 12.78 -6.47
C MET A 46 -5.11 12.24 -5.19
N GLN A 47 -3.79 12.04 -5.23
CA GLN A 47 -3.03 11.49 -4.12
C GLN A 47 -2.06 12.55 -3.61
N ASN A 48 -2.23 12.93 -2.34
CA ASN A 48 -1.27 13.75 -1.63
C ASN A 48 -0.10 12.88 -1.14
N ILE A 49 1.00 13.51 -0.72
CA ILE A 49 2.05 12.82 0.03
C ILE A 49 1.40 12.28 1.31
N PRO A 50 1.34 10.95 1.49
CA PRO A 50 0.75 10.39 2.68
C PRO A 50 1.67 10.63 3.88
N ASP A 51 1.07 10.78 5.06
CA ASP A 51 1.80 10.75 6.30
C ASP A 51 2.56 9.43 6.46
N GLN A 52 3.60 9.45 7.30
CA GLN A 52 4.27 8.21 7.66
C GLN A 52 3.23 7.25 8.26
N PRO A 53 3.27 5.96 7.89
CA PRO A 53 2.36 4.97 8.44
C PRO A 53 2.46 5.00 9.97
N ASP A 54 1.33 4.91 10.65
CA ASP A 54 1.34 4.93 12.11
C ASP A 54 1.94 3.62 12.63
N THR A 55 3.24 3.67 12.93
CA THR A 55 4.01 2.53 13.43
C THR A 55 3.68 2.19 14.89
N ARG A 56 2.81 2.97 15.56
CA ARG A 56 2.39 2.70 16.96
C ARG A 56 1.69 1.34 17.11
N ASP A 57 1.13 0.81 16.02
CA ASP A 57 0.50 -0.51 15.96
C ASP A 57 1.48 -1.69 15.87
N MET A 58 2.80 -1.45 15.91
CA MET A 58 3.77 -2.55 16.05
C MET A 58 3.55 -3.41 17.30
N SER A 59 2.85 -2.90 18.32
CA SER A 59 2.45 -3.69 19.49
C SER A 59 1.43 -4.79 19.15
N LEU A 60 0.57 -4.58 18.16
CA LEU A 60 -0.38 -5.59 17.65
C LEU A 60 0.33 -6.74 16.96
N HIS A 61 1.38 -6.45 16.17
CA HIS A 61 2.16 -7.49 15.48
C HIS A 61 3.02 -8.32 16.44
N LYS A 62 3.16 -7.91 17.70
CA LYS A 62 3.80 -8.70 18.76
C LYS A 62 2.85 -9.67 19.45
N ILE A 63 1.55 -9.64 19.12
CA ILE A 63 0.55 -10.57 19.67
C ILE A 63 0.70 -11.93 19.00
N THR A 64 1.36 -12.86 19.67
CA THR A 64 1.42 -14.27 19.25
C THR A 64 0.16 -15.01 19.70
N ARG A 65 -0.33 -15.94 18.86
CA ARG A 65 -1.50 -16.80 19.18
C ARG A 65 -1.21 -17.84 20.27
N SER A 66 0.05 -18.02 20.65
CA SER A 66 0.45 -18.97 21.68
C SER A 66 0.10 -18.43 23.08
N ASN A 67 -0.69 -19.19 23.83
CA ASN A 67 -0.95 -19.03 25.27
C ASN A 67 -1.87 -17.87 25.73
N ARG A 68 -2.91 -17.53 24.96
CA ARG A 68 -3.91 -16.50 25.35
C ARG A 68 -5.36 -17.01 25.44
N THR A 69 -5.55 -18.21 25.97
CA THR A 69 -6.87 -18.70 26.38
C THR A 69 -7.45 -17.78 27.46
N GLY A 70 -8.61 -17.16 27.19
CA GLY A 70 -9.30 -16.25 28.13
C GLY A 70 -9.03 -14.75 27.97
N THR A 71 -8.32 -14.32 26.92
CA THR A 71 -8.18 -12.87 26.64
C THR A 71 -9.50 -12.26 26.17
N ASP A 72 -9.94 -11.20 26.85
CA ASP A 72 -11.08 -10.40 26.38
C ASP A 72 -10.64 -9.50 25.22
N TRP A 73 -10.77 -10.04 24.00
CA TRP A 73 -10.45 -9.32 22.77
C TRP A 73 -11.30 -8.08 22.55
N VAL A 74 -12.50 -8.00 23.13
CA VAL A 74 -13.35 -6.80 23.00
C VAL A 74 -12.72 -5.65 23.78
N LEU A 75 -12.29 -5.93 25.02
CA LEU A 75 -11.60 -4.95 25.84
C LEU A 75 -10.24 -4.57 25.25
N GLN A 76 -9.46 -5.55 24.81
CA GLN A 76 -8.16 -5.32 24.16
C GLN A 76 -8.28 -4.45 22.91
N HIS A 77 -9.32 -4.68 22.09
CA HIS A 77 -9.49 -3.98 20.82
C HIS A 77 -10.46 -2.80 20.87
N ILE A 78 -10.86 -2.33 22.07
CA ILE A 78 -11.92 -1.31 22.20
C ILE A 78 -11.65 -0.05 21.38
N HIS A 79 -10.38 0.37 21.28
CA HIS A 79 -9.97 1.51 20.46
C HIS A 79 -10.22 1.26 18.96
N TYR A 80 -9.79 0.11 18.45
CA TYR A 80 -9.95 -0.27 17.04
C TYR A 80 -11.41 -0.54 16.68
N ILE A 81 -12.19 -1.16 17.58
CA ILE A 81 -13.63 -1.36 17.43
C ILE A 81 -14.32 0.00 17.30
N THR A 82 -13.92 0.98 18.12
CA THR A 82 -14.46 2.34 18.05
C THR A 82 -14.13 2.99 16.70
N ARG A 83 -12.90 2.80 16.20
CA ARG A 83 -12.49 3.29 14.87
C ARG A 83 -13.29 2.63 13.74
N TRP A 84 -13.48 1.32 13.78
CA TRP A 84 -14.30 0.57 12.82
C TRP A 84 -15.78 1.01 12.83
N LYS A 85 -16.35 1.28 14.01
CA LYS A 85 -17.72 1.80 14.12
C LYS A 85 -17.90 3.13 13.39
N ARG A 86 -16.87 3.98 13.37
CA ARG A 86 -16.83 5.27 12.66
C ARG A 86 -16.38 5.18 11.20
N ARG A 87 -16.26 3.98 10.61
CA ARG A 87 -15.73 3.79 9.24
C ARG A 87 -16.42 4.62 8.16
N TYR A 88 -17.72 4.88 8.30
CA TYR A 88 -18.45 5.71 7.34
C TYR A 88 -18.08 7.19 7.44
N ASP A 89 -17.69 7.66 8.62
CA ASP A 89 -17.25 9.04 8.87
C ASP A 89 -15.81 9.26 8.39
N THR A 90 -15.05 8.19 8.18
CA THR A 90 -13.64 8.23 7.77
C THR A 90 -13.42 7.90 6.30
N VAL A 91 -14.48 7.86 5.48
CA VAL A 91 -14.38 7.69 4.03
C VAL A 91 -13.64 8.88 3.43
N ILE A 92 -12.49 8.61 2.81
CA ILE A 92 -11.67 9.64 2.20
C ILE A 92 -12.23 10.01 0.84
N GLN A 93 -12.53 11.29 0.67
CA GLN A 93 -12.95 11.88 -0.58
C GLN A 93 -11.91 12.90 -1.03
N MET A 94 -11.41 12.73 -2.25
CA MET A 94 -10.50 13.68 -2.89
C MET A 94 -10.96 13.95 -4.32
N GLN A 95 -10.42 14.99 -4.95
CA GLN A 95 -10.72 15.33 -6.34
C GLN A 95 -10.41 14.16 -7.28
N LEU A 96 -11.31 13.88 -8.22
CA LEU A 96 -11.08 12.87 -9.25
C LEU A 96 -10.04 13.37 -10.26
N ILE A 97 -9.15 12.48 -10.70
CA ILE A 97 -8.16 12.81 -11.73
C ILE A 97 -8.76 12.56 -13.11
N SER A 98 -8.74 13.57 -13.97
CA SER A 98 -9.15 13.45 -15.38
C SER A 98 -8.12 12.70 -16.24
N ASN A 99 -6.86 12.66 -15.79
CA ASN A 99 -5.76 11.91 -16.40
C ASN A 99 -4.88 11.34 -15.28
N LYS A 100 -4.39 10.10 -15.44
CA LYS A 100 -3.45 9.46 -14.50
C LYS A 100 -2.17 10.27 -14.22
N ARG A 101 -1.82 11.21 -15.12
CA ARG A 101 -0.69 12.15 -14.98
C ARG A 101 -1.01 13.41 -14.16
N ASN A 102 -2.28 13.71 -13.89
CA ASN A 102 -2.72 14.89 -13.15
C ASN A 102 -2.64 14.65 -11.64
N THR A 103 -1.43 14.60 -11.10
CA THR A 103 -1.18 14.57 -9.65
C THR A 103 -0.18 15.65 -9.27
N ASP A 104 -0.24 16.15 -8.03
CA ASP A 104 0.72 17.11 -7.48
C ASP A 104 2.16 16.64 -7.76
N ARG A 105 2.97 17.51 -8.35
CA ARG A 105 4.39 17.27 -8.63
C ARG A 105 5.16 16.80 -7.38
N ARG A 106 4.83 17.36 -6.22
CA ARG A 106 5.45 17.00 -4.93
C ARG A 106 5.19 15.54 -4.57
N TYR A 107 3.99 15.02 -4.87
CA TYR A 107 3.70 13.60 -4.68
C TYR A 107 4.54 12.71 -5.61
N TRP A 108 4.71 13.10 -6.88
CA TRP A 108 5.55 12.34 -7.81
C TRP A 108 7.01 12.31 -7.39
N GLU A 109 7.56 13.46 -6.97
CA GLU A 109 8.93 13.55 -6.45
C GLU A 109 9.10 12.68 -5.19
N TRP A 110 8.17 12.77 -4.24
CA TRP A 110 8.16 11.90 -3.06
C TRP A 110 8.09 10.42 -3.44
N TYR A 111 7.15 10.04 -4.31
CA TYR A 111 6.95 8.65 -4.74
C TYR A 111 8.20 8.11 -5.43
N HIS A 112 8.84 8.93 -6.27
CA HIS A 112 10.08 8.56 -6.95
C HIS A 112 11.23 8.33 -5.95
N ASN A 113 11.33 9.21 -4.94
CA ASN A 113 12.39 9.12 -3.93
C ASN A 113 12.23 7.93 -2.98
N ILE A 114 10.99 7.55 -2.64
CA ILE A 114 10.73 6.45 -1.71
C ILE A 114 10.62 5.09 -2.40
N THR A 115 10.28 5.06 -3.68
CA THR A 115 10.14 3.81 -4.43
C THR A 115 11.51 3.32 -4.86
N ARG A 116 11.82 2.06 -4.54
CA ARG A 116 12.99 1.40 -5.12
C ARG A 116 12.68 1.10 -6.59
N HIS A 117 13.17 1.98 -7.47
CA HIS A 117 12.98 1.85 -8.93
C HIS A 117 13.79 0.71 -9.55
N PHE A 118 14.77 0.18 -8.83
CA PHE A 118 15.65 -0.89 -9.29
C PHE A 118 15.61 -2.03 -8.28
N VAL A 119 15.20 -3.20 -8.75
CA VAL A 119 15.66 -4.46 -8.19
C VAL A 119 17.01 -4.68 -8.84
N SER A 120 18.10 -4.69 -8.07
CA SER A 120 19.44 -4.95 -8.60
C SER A 120 19.41 -6.18 -9.51
N SER A 121 20.02 -6.08 -10.70
CA SER A 121 20.18 -7.20 -11.61
C SER A 121 20.76 -8.40 -10.85
N SER A 122 20.18 -9.58 -11.06
CA SER A 122 20.58 -10.86 -10.47
C SER A 122 22.06 -11.21 -10.69
N ILE A 123 22.73 -10.50 -11.60
CA ILE A 123 24.12 -10.71 -12.01
C ILE A 123 25.11 -10.36 -10.87
N ASP A 124 24.72 -9.53 -9.90
CA ASP A 124 25.59 -9.17 -8.77
C ASP A 124 25.34 -10.01 -7.50
N ARG A 125 24.52 -11.05 -7.60
CA ARG A 125 24.31 -12.02 -6.51
C ARG A 125 25.21 -13.24 -6.70
N CYS A 126 26.49 -13.10 -6.37
CA CYS A 126 27.23 -14.24 -5.84
C CYS A 126 26.66 -14.52 -4.44
N VAL A 127 25.56 -15.28 -4.38
CA VAL A 127 25.00 -15.76 -3.12
C VAL A 127 25.30 -17.26 -3.07
N GLU A 128 26.33 -17.63 -2.31
CA GLU A 128 26.80 -19.02 -2.16
C GLU A 128 25.75 -19.95 -1.52
N SER A 129 24.61 -19.46 -1.00
CA SER A 129 23.52 -20.30 -0.49
C SER A 129 22.21 -19.52 -0.24
N GLY A 130 21.06 -20.10 -0.63
CA GLY A 130 19.71 -19.61 -0.27
C GLY A 130 18.61 -20.00 -1.27
N TYR A 131 17.34 -19.97 -0.82
CA TYR A 131 16.17 -20.24 -1.67
C TYR A 131 15.96 -19.12 -2.69
N GLN A 132 15.96 -19.48 -3.97
CA GLN A 132 15.66 -18.60 -5.10
C GLN A 132 14.28 -18.99 -5.65
N PRO A 133 13.24 -18.16 -5.50
CA PRO A 133 11.96 -18.42 -6.13
C PRO A 133 12.05 -18.06 -7.62
N GLY A 134 11.98 -19.07 -8.48
CA GLY A 134 11.92 -18.90 -9.93
C GLY A 134 12.70 -19.97 -10.66
N ASP A 135 12.05 -20.63 -11.63
CA ASP A 135 12.74 -21.51 -12.57
C ASP A 135 13.77 -20.69 -13.38
N ALA A 136 14.90 -21.28 -13.77
CA ALA A 136 16.03 -20.55 -14.39
C ALA A 136 15.59 -19.73 -15.62
N LEU A 137 14.60 -20.24 -16.35
CA LEU A 137 13.98 -19.58 -17.49
C LEU A 137 13.29 -18.25 -17.10
N VAL A 138 12.59 -18.22 -15.96
CA VAL A 138 11.88 -17.02 -15.49
C VAL A 138 12.87 -15.93 -15.10
N LEU A 139 13.98 -16.31 -14.44
CA LEU A 139 15.06 -15.38 -14.11
C LEU A 139 15.77 -14.83 -15.35
N GLN A 140 15.96 -15.68 -16.37
CA GLN A 140 16.54 -15.25 -17.65
C GLN A 140 15.63 -14.26 -18.38
N ILE A 141 14.32 -14.54 -18.45
CA ILE A 141 13.33 -13.64 -19.04
C ILE A 141 13.29 -12.31 -18.28
N MET A 142 13.25 -12.34 -16.94
CA MET A 142 13.27 -11.12 -16.13
C MET A 142 14.55 -10.30 -16.36
N THR A 143 15.70 -10.97 -16.45
CA THR A 143 16.99 -10.31 -16.67
C THR A 143 17.05 -9.66 -18.05
N GLU A 144 16.58 -10.35 -19.08
CA GLU A 144 16.55 -9.84 -20.45
C GLU A 144 15.60 -8.62 -20.58
N GLN A 145 14.44 -8.68 -19.95
CA GLN A 145 13.48 -7.57 -19.92
C GLN A 145 14.05 -6.36 -19.17
N VAL A 146 14.70 -6.57 -18.02
CA VAL A 146 15.33 -5.49 -17.24
C VAL A 146 16.48 -4.85 -18.02
N ASN A 147 17.34 -5.63 -18.66
CA ASN A 147 18.44 -5.12 -19.48
C ASN A 147 17.92 -4.36 -20.70
N THR A 148 16.82 -4.82 -21.31
CA THR A 148 16.16 -4.12 -22.42
C THR A 148 15.62 -2.76 -21.97
N LEU A 149 14.96 -2.70 -20.82
CA LEU A 149 14.48 -1.44 -20.23
C LEU A 149 15.63 -0.50 -19.87
N GLU A 150 16.74 -1.03 -19.35
CA GLU A 150 17.93 -0.25 -19.04
C GLU A 150 18.58 0.32 -20.29
N ALA A 151 18.68 -0.46 -21.37
CA ALA A 151 19.18 -0.01 -22.66
C ALA A 151 18.28 1.06 -23.30
N LEU A 152 16.95 0.92 -23.19
CA LEU A 152 15.99 1.93 -23.64
C LEU A 152 16.15 3.23 -22.86
N TYR A 153 16.28 3.15 -21.53
CA TYR A 153 16.47 4.32 -20.68
C TYR A 153 17.81 5.04 -20.94
N ARG A 154 18.89 4.29 -21.19
CA ARG A 154 20.22 4.85 -21.51
C ARG A 154 20.34 5.34 -22.96
N SER A 155 19.50 4.87 -23.89
CA SER A 155 19.53 5.28 -25.31
C SER A 155 18.60 6.43 -25.64
N THR A 156 17.60 6.73 -24.79
CA THR A 156 16.85 7.97 -24.89
C THR A 156 17.71 9.15 -24.43
N PRO A 157 18.05 10.13 -25.29
CA PRO A 157 18.64 11.37 -24.84
C PRO A 157 17.66 12.05 -23.89
N VAL A 158 18.13 12.53 -22.74
CA VAL A 158 17.31 13.37 -21.87
C VAL A 158 17.01 14.65 -22.66
N ASP A 159 15.81 14.74 -23.24
CA ASP A 159 15.31 15.99 -23.80
C ASP A 159 14.98 16.95 -22.65
N ILE A 160 16.00 17.70 -22.23
CA ILE A 160 15.89 18.79 -21.26
C ILE A 160 15.19 20.02 -21.91
N GLY A 161 14.94 20.00 -23.23
CA GLY A 161 14.28 21.07 -23.96
C GLY A 161 12.80 21.24 -23.61
N GLY A 162 12.09 20.14 -23.38
CA GLY A 162 10.66 20.17 -23.02
C GLY A 162 10.35 20.79 -21.64
N TYR A 163 11.31 20.75 -20.70
CA TYR A 163 11.13 21.34 -19.37
C TYR A 163 11.38 22.86 -19.33
N ARG A 164 12.02 23.45 -20.36
CA ARG A 164 12.31 24.90 -20.42
C ARG A 164 11.22 25.74 -21.09
N GLN A 165 10.25 25.15 -21.79
CA GLN A 165 9.12 25.90 -22.38
C GLN A 165 7.88 26.01 -21.47
N LEU A 166 7.91 25.42 -20.27
CA LEU A 166 6.81 25.49 -19.29
C LEU A 166 7.13 26.40 -18.10
N VAL A 167 8.21 27.19 -18.17
CA VAL A 167 8.60 28.17 -17.14
C VAL A 167 8.92 29.54 -17.75
N ALA A 168 8.19 29.93 -18.80
CA ALA A 168 8.11 31.31 -19.26
C ALA A 168 6.63 31.71 -19.39
#